data_AF-A0A934K3H7-F1
#
_entry.id   AF-A0A934K3H7-F1
#
_cell.length_a   1.000
_cell.length_b   1.000
_cell.length_c   1.000
_cell.angle_alpha   90.00
_cell.angle_beta   90.00
_cell.angle_gamma   90.00
#
_symmetry.space_group_name_H-M   'P 1'
#
loop_
_entity.id
_entity.type
_entity.pdbx_description
1 polymer ?
#
loop_
_entity_poly.entity_id
_entity_poly.type
_entity_poly.pdbx_seq_one_letter_code
_entity_poly.pdbx_strand_id
1 'polypeptide(L)'
;MVRGGIAKRVHIVCADADLLESLTELMTLEGVAVTPNPEPTAADPTLVVAAADAWPPGWTLASLHARFCRFPCILLSGSALAGDFAAAGFQRGYFVQLPTTPRAILCLVEELSGD
;
A
#
# COMPACT_ATOMS: atom_id res chain seq x y z
N MET A 1 9.93 -6.14 26.61
CA MET A 1 8.52 -6.56 26.66
C MET A 1 7.96 -6.38 25.26
N VAL A 2 8.11 -7.39 24.40
CA VAL A 2 7.65 -7.31 23.00
C VAL A 2 6.15 -7.56 23.04
N ARG A 3 5.35 -6.52 22.80
CA ARG A 3 3.90 -6.70 22.58
C ARG A 3 3.75 -7.70 21.45
N GLY A 4 3.03 -8.80 21.68
CA GLY A 4 2.65 -9.73 20.63
C GLY A 4 1.68 -9.04 19.69
N GLY A 5 2.21 -8.24 18.78
CA GLY A 5 1.50 -7.64 17.66
C GLY A 5 1.76 -8.48 16.41
N ILE A 6 0.75 -8.62 15.56
CA ILE A 6 0.91 -9.22 14.24
C ILE A 6 2.05 -8.48 13.52
N ALA A 7 3.03 -9.21 12.99
CA ALA A 7 4.11 -8.61 12.21
C ALA A 7 3.51 -7.83 11.02
N LYS A 8 3.81 -6.53 10.93
CA LYS A 8 3.31 -5.64 9.88
C LYS A 8 3.84 -6.12 8.53
N ARG A 9 2.93 -6.51 7.63
CA ARG A 9 3.26 -7.04 6.29
C ARG A 9 2.57 -6.18 5.24
N VAL A 10 3.36 -5.37 4.55
CA VAL A 10 2.87 -4.47 3.51
C VAL A 10 3.15 -5.07 2.14
N HIS A 11 2.12 -5.19 1.32
CA HIS A 11 2.28 -5.55 -0.09
C HIS A 11 2.26 -4.27 -0.94
N ILE A 12 3.29 -4.06 -1.77
CA ILE A 12 3.39 -2.88 -2.64
C ILE A 12 3.11 -3.24 -4.09
N VAL A 13 2.14 -2.56 -4.70
CA VAL A 13 1.81 -2.66 -6.13
C VAL A 13 2.25 -1.38 -6.84
N CYS A 14 3.41 -1.41 -7.48
CA CYS A 14 3.98 -0.26 -8.19
C CYS A 14 4.91 -0.74 -9.32
N ALA A 15 4.82 -0.13 -10.49
CA ALA A 15 5.71 -0.36 -11.64
C ALA A 15 6.82 0.67 -11.78
N ASP A 16 6.72 1.79 -11.05
CA ASP A 16 7.76 2.80 -10.98
C ASP A 16 8.85 2.31 -10.03
N ALA A 17 10.05 2.08 -10.57
CA ALA A 17 11.15 1.47 -9.82
C ALA A 17 11.67 2.38 -8.70
N ASP A 18 11.76 3.68 -8.95
CA ASP A 18 12.30 4.66 -8.00
C ASP A 18 11.33 4.85 -6.82
N LEU A 19 10.02 4.92 -7.12
CA LEU A 19 8.99 4.99 -6.10
C LEU A 19 8.91 3.68 -5.29
N LEU A 20 8.99 2.53 -5.96
CA LEU A 20 8.98 1.23 -5.30
C LEU A 20 10.18 1.08 -4.34
N GLU A 21 11.38 1.43 -4.78
CA GLU A 21 12.60 1.43 -3.96
C GLU A 21 12.43 2.35 -2.75
N SER A 22 12.03 3.60 -2.99
CA SER A 22 11.83 4.60 -1.93
C SER A 22 10.80 4.16 -0.88
N LEU A 23 9.67 3.58 -1.29
CA LEU A 23 8.65 3.08 -0.36
C LEU A 23 9.15 1.86 0.42
N THR A 24 9.88 0.97 -0.25
CA THR A 24 10.44 -0.24 0.37
C THR A 24 11.47 0.14 1.43
N GLU A 25 12.41 1.02 1.11
CA GLU A 25 13.40 1.52 2.06
C GLU A 25 12.75 2.22 3.25
N LEU A 26 11.81 3.14 2.98
CA LEU A 26 11.10 3.87 4.02
C LEU A 26 10.39 2.95 5.03
N MET A 27 9.69 1.93 4.54
CA MET A 27 8.94 1.00 5.38
C MET A 27 9.86 0.01 6.11
N THR A 28 10.91 -0.48 5.46
CA THR A 28 11.86 -1.42 6.08
C THR A 28 12.68 -0.77 7.20
N LEU A 29 13.01 0.53 7.07
CA LEU A 29 13.63 1.33 8.15
C LEU A 29 12.75 1.39 9.42
N GLU A 30 11.43 1.37 9.25
CA GLU A 30 10.44 1.33 10.36
C GLU A 30 10.13 -0.11 10.83
N GLY A 31 10.89 -1.10 10.38
CA GLY A 31 10.72 -2.50 10.78
C GLY A 31 9.48 -3.17 10.19
N VAL A 32 8.92 -2.63 9.10
CA VAL A 32 7.79 -3.22 8.38
C VAL A 32 8.32 -4.25 7.38
N ALA A 33 7.73 -5.45 7.36
CA ALA A 33 8.03 -6.44 6.33
C ALA A 33 7.32 -6.05 5.04
N VAL A 34 8.09 -5.72 4.00
CA VAL A 34 7.56 -5.32 2.69
C VAL A 34 7.67 -6.48 1.72
N THR A 35 6.62 -6.73 0.94
CA THR A 35 6.70 -7.59 -0.24
C THR A 35 6.30 -6.81 -1.49
N PRO A 36 7.25 -6.52 -2.37
CA PRO A 36 6.95 -5.90 -3.65
C PRO A 36 6.31 -6.92 -4.61
N ASN A 37 5.33 -6.48 -5.38
CA ASN A 37 4.80 -7.21 -6.53
C ASN A 37 5.88 -7.29 -7.65
N PRO A 38 5.96 -8.33 -8.52
CA PRO A 38 4.95 -9.33 -8.91
C PRO A 38 4.82 -10.57 -8.02
N GLU A 39 5.58 -10.69 -6.93
CA GLU A 39 5.63 -11.96 -6.21
C GLU A 39 4.34 -12.25 -5.42
N PRO A 40 3.70 -13.41 -5.63
CA PRO A 40 2.61 -13.84 -4.76
C PRO A 40 3.20 -14.11 -3.38
N THR A 41 2.76 -13.33 -2.38
CA THR A 41 3.15 -13.58 -1.00
C THR A 41 2.64 -14.95 -0.58
N ALA A 42 3.51 -15.78 0.02
CA ALA A 42 3.08 -17.02 0.66
C ALA A 42 2.16 -16.78 1.86
N ALA A 43 2.02 -15.51 2.29
CA ALA A 43 1.23 -15.11 3.44
C ALA A 43 0.42 -13.85 3.13
N ASP A 44 -0.84 -13.80 3.57
CA ASP A 44 -1.75 -12.66 3.32
C ASP A 44 -1.19 -11.36 3.92
N PRO A 45 -1.21 -10.21 3.20
CA PRO A 45 -0.73 -8.94 3.74
C PRO A 45 -1.63 -8.41 4.86
N THR A 46 -1.09 -7.54 5.71
CA THR A 46 -1.89 -6.75 6.66
C THR A 46 -2.34 -5.41 6.06
N LEU A 47 -1.63 -4.91 5.05
CA LEU A 47 -1.91 -3.67 4.35
C LEU A 47 -1.41 -3.74 2.91
N VAL A 48 -2.13 -3.12 1.99
CA VAL A 48 -1.72 -2.95 0.59
C VAL A 48 -1.44 -1.48 0.29
N VAL A 49 -0.31 -1.19 -0.35
CA VAL A 49 0.02 0.13 -0.87
C VAL A 49 0.11 0.03 -2.38
N ALA A 50 -0.64 0.85 -3.10
CA ALA A 50 -0.70 0.78 -4.56
C ALA A 50 -0.52 2.16 -5.18
N ALA A 51 0.37 2.26 -6.17
CA ALA A 51 0.57 3.46 -6.97
C ALA A 51 -0.36 3.41 -8.19
N ALA A 52 -1.45 4.18 -8.16
CA ALA A 52 -2.49 4.12 -9.18
C ALA A 52 -2.10 4.74 -10.53
N ASP A 53 -1.00 5.49 -10.57
CA ASP A 53 -0.44 6.03 -11.81
C ASP A 53 0.66 5.15 -12.40
N ALA A 54 1.08 4.10 -11.66
CA ALA A 54 2.18 3.23 -12.02
C ALA A 54 1.80 1.76 -11.80
N TRP A 55 0.81 1.26 -12.54
CA TRP A 55 0.38 -0.13 -12.47
C TRP A 55 1.38 -1.08 -13.14
N PRO A 56 1.73 -2.21 -12.51
CA PRO A 56 2.43 -3.29 -13.20
C PRO A 56 1.59 -3.86 -14.36
N PRO A 57 2.21 -4.51 -15.36
CA PRO A 57 1.47 -5.09 -16.48
C PRO A 57 0.32 -6.00 -16.02
N GLY A 58 -0.88 -5.77 -16.59
CA GLY A 58 -2.09 -6.53 -16.23
C GLY A 58 -2.76 -6.11 -14.91
N TRP A 59 -2.25 -5.08 -14.22
CA TRP A 59 -2.91 -4.50 -13.06
C TRP A 59 -3.77 -3.30 -13.45
N THR A 60 -4.88 -3.19 -12.75
CA THR A 60 -5.85 -2.09 -12.79
C THR A 60 -6.41 -1.92 -11.38
N LEU A 61 -7.14 -0.82 -11.15
CA LEU A 61 -7.88 -0.65 -9.90
C LEU A 61 -8.87 -1.82 -9.67
N ALA A 62 -9.54 -2.30 -10.72
CA ALA A 62 -10.48 -3.42 -10.62
C ALA A 62 -9.79 -4.73 -10.22
N SER A 63 -8.61 -5.03 -10.80
CA SER A 63 -7.87 -6.24 -10.43
C SER A 63 -7.23 -6.14 -9.04
N LEU A 64 -6.79 -4.94 -8.62
CA LEU A 64 -6.33 -4.68 -7.26
C LEU A 64 -7.48 -4.94 -6.26
N HIS A 65 -8.65 -4.37 -6.54
CA HIS A 65 -9.84 -4.53 -5.72
C HIS A 65 -10.28 -5.99 -5.61
N ALA A 66 -10.35 -6.72 -6.73
CA ALA A 66 -10.70 -8.14 -6.74
C ALA A 66 -9.77 -9.01 -5.88
N ARG A 67 -8.49 -8.64 -5.77
CA ARG A 67 -7.47 -9.39 -5.00
C ARG A 67 -7.42 -8.99 -3.53
N PHE A 68 -7.62 -7.70 -3.25
CA PHE A 68 -7.29 -7.13 -1.95
C PHE A 68 -8.41 -6.35 -1.26
N CYS A 69 -9.65 -6.40 -1.74
CA CYS A 69 -10.78 -5.68 -1.12
C CYS A 69 -10.96 -5.95 0.38
N ARG A 70 -10.56 -7.13 0.85
CA ARG A 70 -10.61 -7.55 2.27
C ARG A 70 -9.46 -7.02 3.14
N PHE A 71 -8.53 -6.25 2.57
CA PHE A 71 -7.41 -5.68 3.31
C PHE A 71 -7.50 -4.16 3.30
N PRO A 72 -6.97 -3.49 4.33
CA PRO A 72 -6.69 -2.06 4.26
C PRO A 72 -5.86 -1.74 3.02
N CYS A 73 -6.13 -0.61 2.38
CA CYS A 73 -5.42 -0.20 1.18
C CYS A 73 -5.14 1.31 1.18
N ILE A 74 -3.90 1.68 0.88
CA ILE A 74 -3.50 3.06 0.56
C ILE A 74 -3.29 3.14 -0.94
N LEU A 75 -4.09 3.96 -1.62
CA LEU A 75 -3.92 4.30 -3.02
C LEU A 75 -3.17 5.63 -3.15
N LEU A 76 -2.04 5.61 -3.83
CA LEU A 76 -1.22 6.78 -4.14
C LEU A 76 -1.50 7.22 -5.58
N SER A 77 -1.80 8.49 -5.82
CA SER A 77 -1.92 9.04 -7.18
C SER A 77 -1.68 10.55 -7.21
N GLY A 78 -0.98 11.04 -8.22
CA GLY A 78 -0.87 12.44 -8.57
C GLY A 78 -2.00 12.96 -9.49
N SER A 79 -2.93 12.10 -9.90
CA SER A 79 -4.07 12.52 -10.73
C SER A 79 -5.01 13.45 -9.98
N ALA A 80 -5.31 14.62 -10.54
CA ALA A 80 -6.30 15.55 -9.97
C ALA A 80 -7.76 15.04 -10.10
N LEU A 81 -7.96 13.98 -10.88
CA LEU A 81 -9.26 13.36 -11.11
C LEU A 81 -9.47 12.11 -10.25
N ALA A 82 -8.39 11.57 -9.66
CA ALA A 82 -8.49 10.52 -8.66
C ALA A 82 -8.84 11.14 -7.30
N GLY A 83 -9.53 10.37 -6.46
CA GLY A 83 -9.94 10.83 -5.14
C GLY A 83 -10.40 9.66 -4.28
N ASP A 84 -10.93 9.97 -3.10
CA ASP A 84 -11.31 8.99 -2.07
C ASP A 84 -12.21 7.86 -2.60
N PHE A 85 -13.05 8.14 -3.59
CA PHE A 85 -13.93 7.16 -4.24
C PHE A 85 -13.15 5.99 -4.89
N ALA A 86 -11.90 6.21 -5.31
CA ALA A 86 -11.06 5.16 -5.88
C ALA A 86 -10.68 4.11 -4.83
N ALA A 87 -10.61 4.49 -3.56
CA ALA A 87 -10.30 3.61 -2.44
C ALA A 87 -11.54 3.02 -1.75
N ALA A 88 -12.76 3.50 -2.06
CA ALA A 88 -13.98 3.14 -1.36
C ALA A 88 -14.34 1.64 -1.41
N GLY A 89 -13.77 0.88 -2.36
CA GLY A 89 -14.00 -0.56 -2.46
C GLY A 89 -13.27 -1.41 -1.40
N PHE A 90 -12.29 -0.87 -0.68
CA PHE A 90 -11.48 -1.63 0.27
C PHE A 90 -12.06 -1.57 1.69
N GLN A 91 -11.83 -2.61 2.50
CA GLN A 91 -12.30 -2.69 3.90
C GLN A 91 -11.91 -1.46 4.73
N ARG A 92 -10.75 -0.87 4.44
CA ARG A 92 -10.27 0.43 4.95
C ARG A 92 -9.42 1.09 3.87
N GLY A 93 -10.08 1.74 2.90
CA GLY A 93 -9.42 2.40 1.77
C GLY A 93 -9.08 3.86 2.05
N TYR A 94 -7.84 4.25 1.79
CA TYR A 94 -7.35 5.62 1.91
C TYR A 94 -6.75 6.04 0.58
N PHE A 95 -7.08 7.24 0.16
CA PHE A 95 -6.46 7.87 -1.01
C PHE A 95 -5.46 8.93 -0.53
N VAL A 96 -4.27 8.92 -1.11
CA VAL A 96 -3.22 9.89 -0.83
C VAL A 96 -2.82 10.53 -2.15
N GLN A 97 -3.09 11.83 -2.27
CA GLN A 97 -2.67 12.62 -3.39
C GLN A 97 -1.14 12.79 -3.37
N LEU A 98 -0.48 12.54 -4.51
CA LEU A 98 0.91 12.89 -4.74
C LEU A 98 1.00 14.29 -5.37
N PRO A 99 2.04 15.09 -5.05
CA PRO A 99 3.14 14.78 -4.14
C PRO A 99 2.70 14.79 -2.66
N THR A 100 3.31 13.92 -1.86
CA THR A 100 3.06 13.82 -0.40
C THR A 100 4.37 13.67 0.36
N THR A 101 4.32 13.80 1.68
CA THR A 101 5.48 13.57 2.53
C THR A 101 5.63 12.08 2.87
N PRO A 102 6.86 11.54 2.95
CA PRO A 102 7.09 10.17 3.42
C PRO A 102 6.45 9.89 4.78
N ARG A 103 6.48 10.88 5.68
CA ARG A 103 5.86 10.80 7.01
C ARG A 103 4.35 10.59 6.96
N ALA A 104 3.64 11.23 6.03
CA ALA A 104 2.20 11.03 5.88
C ALA A 104 1.86 9.58 5.51
N ILE A 105 2.66 8.97 4.62
CA ILE A 105 2.52 7.56 4.24
C ILE A 105 2.79 6.65 5.46
N LEU A 106 3.87 6.90 6.19
CA LEU A 106 4.22 6.11 7.39
C LEU A 106 3.14 6.17 8.47
N CYS A 107 2.59 7.35 8.77
CA CYS A 107 1.51 7.48 9.75
C CYS A 107 0.28 6.65 9.36
N LEU A 108 -0.09 6.62 8.07
CA LEU A 108 -1.19 5.76 7.59
C LEU A 108 -0.84 4.28 7.68
N VAL A 109 0.41 3.90 7.35
CA VAL A 109 0.87 2.51 7.50
C VAL A 109 0.78 2.07 8.96
N GLU A 110 1.15 2.93 9.91
CA GLU A 110 1.02 2.66 11.35
C GLU A 110 -0.44 2.53 11.79
N GLU A 111 -1.31 3.45 11.39
CA GLU A 111 -2.74 3.45 11.73
C GLU A 111 -3.49 2.23 11.16
N LEU A 112 -3.13 1.82 9.94
CA LEU A 112 -3.80 0.74 9.23
C LEU A 112 -3.26 -0.65 9.55
N SER A 113 -2.04 -0.72 10.08
CA SER A 113 -1.44 -1.98 10.51
C SER A 113 -1.67 -2.30 11.99
N GLY A 114 -2.40 -1.45 12.73
CA GLY A 114 -2.80 -1.69 14.12
C GLY A 114 -4.19 -2.32 14.23
N ASP A 115 -4.32 -3.28 15.16
CA ASP A 115 -5.60 -3.79 15.70
C ASP A 115 -6.24 -2.75 16.64
#